data_AF-A0A7C8Z9B7-F1
#
_entry.id   AF-A0A7C8Z9B7-F1
#
_cell.length_a   1.000
_cell.length_b   1.000
_cell.length_c   1.000
_cell.angle_alpha   90.00
_cell.angle_beta   90.00
_cell.angle_gamma   90.00
#
_symmetry.space_group_name_H-M   'P 1'
#
loop_
_entity.id
_entity.type
_entity.pdbx_description
1 polymer ?
#
loop_
_entity_poly.entity_id
_entity_poly.type
_entity_poly.pdbx_seq_one_letter_code
_entity_poly.pdbx_strand_id
1 'polypeptide(L)'
;VKGFVFVEAEKQSDVVEACHQLADVYYSLVTRVPVNEVSQLLVVRRRYNEVKEGTWARVKSGIYRGDIAQVVAVNNERKRATVKLIPRIDLQALAGKYGGGAIVKKSKTVPPARLITARELEEFRPLMQ
;
A
#
# COMPACT_ATOMS: atom_id res chain seq x y z
N VAL A 1 5.29 -15.04 -10.61
CA VAL A 1 6.35 -15.72 -9.84
C VAL A 1 7.44 -14.70 -9.58
N LYS A 2 8.05 -14.63 -8.40
CA LYS A 2 9.14 -13.68 -8.12
C LYS A 2 10.47 -14.41 -8.20
N GLY A 3 11.48 -13.80 -8.81
CA GLY A 3 12.85 -14.35 -8.88
C GLY A 3 13.09 -15.38 -9.99
N PHE A 4 12.14 -15.57 -10.91
CA PHE A 4 12.29 -16.47 -12.05
C PHE A 4 11.82 -15.79 -13.33
N VAL A 5 12.49 -16.12 -14.43
CA VAL A 5 12.08 -15.83 -15.79
C VAL A 5 11.86 -17.16 -16.52
N PHE A 6 10.90 -17.20 -17.43
CA PHE A 6 10.63 -18.37 -18.26
C PHE A 6 10.98 -18.02 -19.70
N VAL A 7 11.77 -18.88 -20.34
CA VAL A 7 12.25 -18.70 -21.72
C VAL A 7 11.76 -19.89 -22.54
N GLU A 8 11.11 -19.60 -23.67
CA GLU A 8 10.73 -20.59 -24.66
C GLU A 8 11.85 -20.71 -25.69
N ALA A 9 12.39 -21.92 -25.87
CA ALA A 9 13.41 -22.24 -26.86
C ALA A 9 13.35 -23.73 -27.19
N GLU A 10 13.81 -24.09 -28.39
CA GLU A 10 13.92 -25.50 -28.79
C GLU A 10 15.07 -26.21 -28.04
N LYS A 11 16.17 -25.48 -27.77
CA LYS A 11 17.37 -26.02 -27.12
C LYS A 11 17.77 -25.19 -25.92
N GLN A 12 18.32 -25.87 -24.92
CA GLN A 12 18.87 -25.22 -23.72
C GLN A 12 20.10 -24.35 -24.03
N SER A 13 20.89 -24.70 -25.05
CA SER A 13 22.05 -23.91 -25.51
C SER A 13 21.65 -22.48 -25.85
N ASP A 14 20.53 -22.33 -26.54
CA ASP A 14 20.05 -21.05 -27.07
C ASP A 14 19.65 -20.13 -25.91
N VAL A 15 19.08 -20.71 -24.84
CA VAL A 15 18.76 -20.00 -23.60
C VAL A 15 20.05 -19.53 -22.90
N VAL A 16 21.05 -20.40 -22.81
CA VAL A 16 22.32 -20.07 -22.15
C VAL A 16 23.05 -18.95 -22.88
N GLU A 17 23.14 -19.04 -24.21
CA GLU A 17 23.78 -18.03 -25.05
C GLU A 17 23.05 -16.68 -24.94
N ALA A 18 21.72 -16.67 -25.06
CA ALA A 18 20.91 -15.46 -24.95
C ALA A 18 21.03 -14.80 -23.55
N CYS A 19 21.19 -15.60 -22.49
CA CYS A 19 21.28 -15.10 -21.11
C CYS A 19 22.72 -14.81 -20.63
N HIS A 20 23.76 -15.15 -21.39
CA HIS A 20 25.17 -15.10 -20.95
C HIS A 20 25.64 -13.70 -20.51
N GLN A 21 25.02 -12.62 -21.01
CA GLN A 21 25.40 -11.23 -20.69
C GLN A 21 24.32 -10.46 -19.90
N LEU A 22 23.28 -11.15 -19.42
CA LEU A 22 22.24 -10.53 -18.62
C LEU A 22 22.65 -10.51 -17.15
N ALA A 23 23.00 -9.32 -16.64
CA ALA A 23 23.48 -9.13 -15.26
C ALA A 23 22.50 -9.64 -14.18
N ASP A 24 21.20 -9.56 -14.44
CA ASP A 24 20.15 -9.97 -13.50
C ASP A 24 19.69 -11.44 -13.66
N VAL A 25 20.33 -12.21 -14.55
CA VAL A 25 19.95 -13.60 -14.85
C VAL A 25 21.12 -14.54 -14.62
N TYR A 26 20.93 -15.50 -13.72
CA TYR A 26 21.89 -16.58 -13.51
C TYR A 26 21.69 -17.69 -14.55
N TYR A 27 22.32 -17.55 -15.72
CA TYR A 27 22.26 -18.56 -16.79
C TYR A 27 22.84 -19.93 -16.39
N SER A 28 23.61 -19.99 -15.30
CA SER A 28 24.11 -21.23 -14.71
C SER A 28 23.01 -22.06 -14.02
N LEU A 29 21.83 -21.49 -13.75
CA LEU A 29 20.74 -22.13 -13.01
C LEU A 29 19.54 -22.52 -13.90
N VAL A 30 19.77 -22.74 -15.20
CA VAL A 30 18.71 -23.10 -16.15
C VAL A 30 18.16 -24.51 -15.84
N THR A 31 16.84 -24.59 -15.64
CA THR A 31 16.11 -25.84 -15.40
C THR A 31 14.91 -25.95 -16.34
N ARG A 32 14.70 -27.13 -16.92
CA ARG A 32 13.55 -27.41 -17.78
C ARG A 32 12.26 -27.43 -16.95
N VAL A 33 11.23 -26.71 -17.41
CA VAL A 33 9.89 -26.78 -16.83
C VAL A 33 9.22 -28.11 -17.21
N PRO A 34 8.62 -28.85 -16.26
CA PRO A 34 7.81 -30.04 -16.55
C PRO A 34 6.63 -29.73 -17.48
N VAL A 35 6.35 -30.62 -18.45
CA VAL A 35 5.34 -30.38 -19.50
C VAL A 35 3.94 -30.16 -18.92
N ASN A 36 3.61 -30.83 -17.83
CA ASN A 36 2.33 -30.69 -17.11
C ASN A 36 2.14 -29.31 -16.45
N GLU A 37 3.21 -28.55 -16.23
CA GLU A 37 3.17 -27.24 -15.55
C GLU A 37 3.16 -26.05 -16.52
N VAL A 38 3.51 -26.26 -17.79
CA VAL A 38 3.60 -25.18 -18.79
C VAL A 38 2.28 -24.40 -18.91
N SER A 39 1.14 -25.12 -18.91
CA SER A 39 -0.18 -24.50 -18.98
C SER A 39 -0.47 -23.58 -17.78
N GLN A 40 0.07 -23.89 -16.60
CA GLN A 40 -0.14 -23.13 -15.38
C GLN A 40 0.66 -21.82 -15.35
N LEU A 41 1.78 -21.75 -16.08
CA LEU A 41 2.62 -20.54 -16.14
C LEU A 41 1.90 -19.35 -16.77
N LEU A 42 1.01 -19.62 -17.73
CA LEU A 42 0.28 -18.61 -18.48
C LEU A 42 -1.08 -18.26 -17.87
N VAL A 43 -1.44 -18.87 -16.73
CA VAL A 43 -2.70 -18.57 -16.04
C VAL A 43 -2.60 -17.20 -15.38
N VAL A 44 -3.20 -16.20 -16.05
CA VAL A 44 -3.39 -14.88 -15.46
C VAL A 44 -4.40 -14.97 -14.32
N ARG A 45 -3.91 -15.00 -13.09
CA ARG A 45 -4.76 -14.74 -11.92
C ARG A 45 -5.17 -13.28 -11.97
N ARG A 46 -6.33 -12.99 -12.57
CA ARG A 46 -6.98 -11.67 -12.46
C ARG A 46 -7.24 -11.43 -10.98
N ARG A 47 -6.36 -10.66 -10.33
CA ARG A 47 -6.70 -10.04 -9.04
C ARG A 47 -7.65 -8.91 -9.34
N TYR A 48 -8.94 -9.23 -9.49
CA TYR A 48 -10.01 -8.24 -9.53
C TYR A 48 -10.18 -7.71 -8.10
N ASN A 49 -9.24 -6.87 -7.67
CA ASN A 49 -9.42 -6.07 -6.47
C ASN A 49 -10.10 -4.78 -6.90
N GLU A 50 -11.28 -4.89 -7.51
CA GLU A 50 -12.12 -3.72 -7.71
C GLU A 50 -12.51 -3.23 -6.32
N VAL A 51 -11.95 -2.08 -5.95
CA VAL A 51 -12.27 -1.44 -4.70
C VAL A 51 -13.68 -0.89 -4.86
N LYS A 52 -14.61 -1.38 -4.04
CA LYS A 52 -16.01 -0.94 -4.05
C LYS A 52 -16.31 -0.13 -2.80
N GLU A 53 -17.25 0.79 -2.92
CA GLU A 53 -17.80 1.50 -1.77
C GLU A 53 -18.39 0.51 -0.76
N GLY A 54 -18.24 0.81 0.53
CA GLY A 54 -18.63 -0.06 1.64
C GLY A 54 -17.62 -1.17 1.97
N THR A 55 -16.65 -1.47 1.10
CA THR A 55 -15.63 -2.48 1.39
C THR A 55 -14.60 -1.99 2.41
N TRP A 56 -13.93 -2.93 3.06
CA TRP A 56 -12.86 -2.65 4.01
C TRP A 56 -11.49 -2.76 3.36
N ALA A 57 -10.59 -1.85 3.71
CA ALA A 57 -9.21 -1.83 3.26
C ALA A 57 -8.25 -1.64 4.44
N ARG A 58 -6.97 -2.00 4.23
CA ARG A 58 -5.90 -1.74 5.19
C ARG A 58 -4.96 -0.69 4.67
N VAL A 59 -4.72 0.35 5.46
CA VAL A 59 -3.80 1.44 5.10
C VAL A 59 -2.36 0.94 5.14
N LYS A 60 -1.59 1.21 4.08
CA LYS A 60 -0.19 0.73 3.94
C LYS A 60 0.87 1.72 4.42
N SER A 61 0.56 3.01 4.52
CA SER A 61 1.54 4.08 4.81
C SER A 61 0.94 5.23 5.62
N GLY A 62 1.80 6.09 6.18
CA GLY A 62 1.42 7.26 6.98
C GLY A 62 1.08 6.92 8.45
N ILE A 63 0.49 7.89 9.16
CA ILE A 63 0.14 7.77 10.60
C ILE A 63 -0.92 6.69 10.87
N TYR A 64 -1.72 6.35 9.86
CA TYR A 64 -2.76 5.32 9.93
C TYR A 64 -2.26 3.97 9.41
N ARG A 65 -0.94 3.77 9.19
CA ARG A 65 -0.39 2.51 8.68
C ARG A 65 -0.82 1.33 9.57
N GLY A 66 -1.44 0.34 8.95
CA GLY A 66 -1.95 -0.84 9.63
C GLY A 66 -3.43 -0.74 10.03
N ASP A 67 -4.02 0.45 10.00
CA ASP A 67 -5.42 0.62 10.37
C ASP A 67 -6.36 0.05 9.31
N ILE A 68 -7.51 -0.42 9.79
CA ILE A 68 -8.64 -0.84 8.96
C ILE A 68 -9.48 0.40 8.66
N ALA A 69 -9.80 0.60 7.38
CA ALA A 69 -10.57 1.73 6.90
C ALA A 69 -11.74 1.22 6.05
N GLN A 70 -12.89 1.90 6.14
CA GLN A 70 -14.01 1.63 5.25
C GLN A 70 -13.93 2.55 4.04
N VAL A 71 -14.06 2.00 2.83
CA VAL A 71 -14.12 2.79 1.60
C VAL A 71 -15.50 3.45 1.51
N VAL A 72 -15.54 4.78 1.40
CA VAL A 72 -16.80 5.54 1.31
C VAL A 72 -17.06 6.09 -0.08
N ALA A 73 -16.02 6.33 -0.87
CA ALA A 73 -16.14 6.75 -2.26
C ALA A 73 -14.93 6.27 -3.05
N VAL A 74 -15.13 5.90 -4.32
CA VAL A 74 -14.05 5.48 -5.22
C VAL A 74 -14.00 6.40 -6.42
N ASN A 75 -12.84 7.02 -6.65
CA ASN A 75 -12.55 7.79 -7.85
C ASN A 75 -11.62 6.97 -8.75
N ASN A 76 -12.22 6.30 -9.74
CA ASN A 76 -11.51 5.42 -10.67
C ASN A 76 -10.56 6.18 -11.61
N GLU A 77 -10.93 7.39 -12.04
CA GLU A 77 -10.11 8.23 -12.91
C GLU A 77 -8.78 8.61 -12.25
N ARG A 78 -8.85 9.03 -10.98
CA ARG A 78 -7.68 9.43 -10.19
C ARG A 78 -7.00 8.26 -9.48
N LYS A 79 -7.54 7.04 -9.60
CA LYS A 79 -7.11 5.83 -8.87
C LYS A 79 -6.99 6.08 -7.35
N ARG A 80 -7.98 6.77 -6.77
CA ARG A 80 -8.04 7.14 -5.35
C ARG A 80 -9.35 6.67 -4.72
N ALA A 81 -9.29 6.34 -3.44
CA ALA A 81 -10.47 6.04 -2.64
C ALA A 81 -10.51 6.97 -1.43
N THR A 82 -11.68 7.54 -1.15
CA THR A 82 -11.96 8.21 0.12
C THR A 82 -12.31 7.14 1.13
N VAL A 83 -11.68 7.20 2.29
CA VAL A 83 -11.85 6.20 3.36
C VAL A 83 -12.25 6.85 4.67
N LYS A 84 -13.07 6.14 5.44
CA LYS A 84 -13.43 6.46 6.82
C LYS A 84 -12.48 5.71 7.77
N LEU A 85 -11.82 6.46 8.65
CA LEU A 85 -10.84 5.98 9.62
C LEU A 85 -11.21 6.43 11.03
N ILE A 86 -10.70 5.72 12.04
CA ILE A 86 -10.73 6.19 13.44
C ILE A 86 -9.60 7.21 13.60
N PRO A 87 -9.87 8.44 14.06
CA PRO A 87 -8.84 9.47 14.18
C PRO A 87 -7.71 9.09 15.14
N ARG A 88 -6.50 9.59 14.83
CA ARG A 88 -5.29 9.52 15.68
C ARG A 88 -4.74 10.94 15.87
N ILE A 89 -5.43 11.75 16.66
CA ILE A 89 -5.12 13.18 16.82
C ILE A 89 -4.49 13.43 18.18
N ASP A 90 -3.40 14.20 18.19
CA ASP A 90 -2.80 14.77 19.38
C ASP A 90 -3.36 16.18 19.61
N LEU A 91 -4.22 16.32 20.63
CA LEU A 91 -4.87 17.60 20.96
C LEU A 91 -3.86 18.66 21.44
N GLN A 92 -2.77 18.26 22.06
CA GLN A 92 -1.73 19.19 22.52
C GLN A 92 -0.97 19.75 21.31
N ALA A 93 -0.63 18.89 20.35
CA ALA A 93 -0.04 19.33 19.09
C ALA A 93 -1.00 20.21 18.28
N LEU A 94 -2.31 19.93 18.34
CA LEU A 94 -3.35 20.74 17.68
C LEU A 94 -3.43 22.14 18.32
N ALA A 95 -3.42 22.23 19.64
CA ALA A 95 -3.40 23.48 20.39
C ALA A 95 -2.13 24.30 20.13
N GLY A 96 -0.96 23.68 20.07
CA GLY A 96 0.27 24.38 19.70
C GLY A 96 0.25 24.94 18.28
N LYS A 97 -0.43 24.27 17.34
CA LYS A 97 -0.52 24.72 15.93
C LYS A 97 -1.51 25.87 15.75
N TYR A 98 -2.66 25.82 16.41
CA TYR A 98 -3.78 26.73 16.17
C TYR A 98 -4.04 27.74 17.31
N GLY A 99 -3.63 27.42 18.54
CA GLY A 99 -3.90 28.18 19.77
C GLY A 99 -2.82 29.16 20.23
N GLY A 100 -1.85 29.50 19.36
CA GLY A 100 -0.94 30.64 19.60
C GLY A 100 0.08 30.51 20.75
N GLY A 101 0.31 29.32 21.31
CA GLY A 101 1.21 29.16 22.46
C GLY A 101 1.99 27.84 22.51
N ALA A 102 3.31 27.98 22.66
CA ALA A 102 4.35 26.98 22.91
C ALA A 102 4.79 26.06 21.75
N ILE A 103 6.12 25.97 21.59
CA ILE A 103 6.80 24.93 20.80
C ILE A 103 6.57 23.59 21.51
N VAL A 104 5.45 22.93 21.18
CA VAL A 104 5.21 21.56 21.61
C VAL A 104 6.21 20.67 20.88
N LYS A 105 7.14 20.05 21.61
CA LYS A 105 8.04 19.03 21.05
C LYS A 105 7.16 17.98 20.37
N LYS A 106 7.23 17.88 19.04
CA LYS A 106 6.49 16.87 18.27
C LYS A 106 6.82 15.51 18.87
N SER A 107 5.87 14.91 19.58
CA SER A 107 5.99 13.53 20.01
C SER A 107 6.11 12.69 18.74
N LYS A 108 7.19 11.90 18.64
CA LYS A 108 7.38 10.95 17.53
C LYS A 108 6.43 9.75 17.62
N THR A 109 5.65 9.67 18.71
CA THR A 109 4.74 8.58 18.98
C THR A 109 3.41 8.82 18.26
N VAL A 110 2.96 7.83 17.49
CA VAL A 110 1.64 7.86 16.84
C VAL A 110 0.56 7.83 17.92
N PRO A 111 -0.39 8.80 17.95
CA PRO A 111 -1.46 8.80 18.92
C PRO A 111 -2.34 7.53 18.82
N PRO A 112 -2.91 7.06 19.94
CA PRO A 112 -3.84 5.95 19.93
C PRO A 112 -5.08 6.30 19.09
N ALA A 113 -5.64 5.29 18.41
CA ALA A 113 -6.87 5.46 17.66
C ALA A 113 -8.04 5.65 18.64
N ARG A 114 -8.69 6.82 18.57
CA ARG A 114 -9.83 7.15 19.43
C ARG A 114 -10.82 8.04 18.69
N LEU A 115 -12.10 7.79 18.91
CA LEU A 115 -13.15 8.71 18.46
C LEU A 115 -13.03 10.04 19.20
N ILE A 116 -13.18 11.12 18.44
CA ILE A 116 -13.13 12.48 18.97
C ILE A 116 -14.56 12.95 19.14
N THR A 117 -14.86 13.51 20.30
CA THR A 117 -16.16 14.10 20.59
C THR A 117 -16.21 15.53 20.04
N ALA A 118 -17.41 15.98 19.65
CA ALA A 118 -17.58 17.35 19.16
C ALA A 118 -17.10 18.41 20.17
N ARG A 119 -17.28 18.14 21.48
CA ARG A 119 -16.88 19.03 22.58
C ARG A 119 -15.36 19.25 22.63
N GLU A 120 -14.57 18.20 22.42
CA GLU A 120 -13.10 18.30 22.39
C GLU A 120 -12.57 19.14 21.22
N LEU A 121 -13.38 19.30 20.17
CA LEU A 121 -13.04 20.08 18.98
C LEU A 121 -13.57 21.51 19.02
N GLU A 122 -14.53 21.81 19.90
CA GLU A 122 -15.18 23.12 19.98
C GLU A 122 -14.17 24.25 20.22
N GLU A 123 -13.19 24.02 21.09
CA GLU A 123 -12.10 24.95 21.41
C GLU A 123 -11.23 25.30 20.19
N PHE A 124 -11.18 24.43 19.19
CA PHE A 124 -10.36 24.60 17.98
C PHE A 124 -11.14 25.11 16.77
N ARG A 125 -12.48 25.09 16.80
CA ARG A 125 -13.32 25.51 15.66
C ARG A 125 -13.08 26.96 15.20
N PRO A 126 -12.96 27.96 16.08
CA PRO A 126 -12.71 29.35 15.68
C PRO A 126 -11.35 29.54 15.00
N LEU A 127 -10.41 28.61 15.20
CA LEU A 127 -9.02 28.71 14.76
C LEU A 127 -8.76 27.96 13.44
N MET A 128 -9.75 27.20 12.93
CA MET A 128 -9.63 26.40 11.71
C MET A 128 -10.34 27.01 10.49
N GLN A 129 -10.70 28.30 10.52
CA GLN A 129 -11.24 29.03 9.37
C GLN A 129 -10.16 29.39 8.34
#